data_AF-A0A7K8QZH4-F1
#
_entry.id   AF-A0A7K8QZH4-F1
#
_cell.length_a   1.000
_cell.length_b   1.000
_cell.length_c   1.000
_cell.angle_alpha   90.00
_cell.angle_beta   90.00
_cell.angle_gamma   90.00
#
_symmetry.space_group_name_H-M   'P 1'
#
loop_
_entity.id
_entity.type
_entity.pdbx_description
1 polymer ?
#
loop_
_entity_poly.entity_id
_entity_poly.type
_entity_poly.pdbx_seq_one_letter_code
_entity_poly.pdbx_strand_id
1 'polypeptide(L)'
;QITLWLKKIYGDQPIPQYEVNEKTVDILYDLMECSEARDRDVSLLVEELKHQTTEYKKQTKELEDSLRKSLGLSLSSLCNEATGSLSNLVESAMILETKDTSLISFSCAINSKTSELFEKESENREMERKWNTKRKKLMSALALERQLQEAIRDIEKCQTIENTKMENRSKNLEFLRHKSLELKIRTRAAEEEIIVKGLDKTLTHEALVQLSE
;
A
#
# COMPACT_ATOMS: atom_id res chain seq x y z
N GLN A 1 -6.04 37.88 -21.48
CA GLN A 1 -5.75 36.64 -22.23
C GLN A 1 -6.80 36.43 -23.32
N ILE A 2 -8.09 36.35 -22.99
CA ILE A 2 -9.19 36.20 -23.97
C ILE A 2 -9.17 37.25 -25.10
N THR A 3 -8.95 38.53 -24.78
CA THR A 3 -8.89 39.61 -25.79
C THR A 3 -7.72 39.47 -26.77
N LEU A 4 -6.58 38.95 -26.32
CA LEU A 4 -5.42 38.66 -27.18
C LEU A 4 -5.69 37.44 -28.05
N TRP A 5 -6.32 36.41 -27.50
CA TRP A 5 -6.74 35.22 -28.24
C TRP A 5 -7.78 35.55 -29.32
N LEU A 6 -8.80 36.35 -29.00
CA LEU A 6 -9.76 36.84 -29.99
C LEU A 6 -9.07 37.65 -31.10
N LYS A 7 -8.12 38.53 -30.75
CA LYS A 7 -7.32 39.25 -31.76
C LYS A 7 -6.51 38.30 -32.65
N LYS A 8 -5.95 37.23 -32.09
CA LYS A 8 -5.23 36.19 -32.84
C LYS A 8 -6.15 35.45 -33.82
N ILE A 9 -7.38 35.10 -33.40
CA ILE A 9 -8.35 34.40 -34.24
C ILE A 9 -8.89 35.29 -35.37
N TYR A 10 -9.28 36.52 -35.04
CA TYR A 10 -9.88 37.45 -36.01
C TYR A 10 -8.83 38.17 -36.86
N GLY A 11 -7.56 38.16 -36.48
CA GLY A 11 -6.46 38.78 -37.21
C GLY A 11 -6.68 40.28 -37.37
N ASP A 12 -6.83 40.73 -38.62
CA ASP A 12 -7.09 42.14 -38.98
C ASP A 12 -8.58 42.50 -38.96
N GLN A 13 -9.48 41.53 -38.75
CA GLN A 13 -10.91 41.79 -38.67
C GLN A 13 -11.31 42.36 -37.30
N PRO A 14 -12.30 43.28 -37.24
CA PRO A 14 -12.78 43.80 -35.97
C PRO A 14 -13.45 42.68 -35.16
N ILE A 15 -13.07 42.57 -33.87
CA ILE A 15 -13.70 41.64 -32.94
C ILE A 15 -15.16 42.06 -32.74
N PRO A 16 -16.15 41.17 -32.93
CA PRO A 16 -17.55 41.47 -32.67
C PRO A 16 -17.78 41.97 -31.25
N GLN A 17 -18.65 42.96 -31.09
CA GLN A 17 -19.04 43.43 -29.76
C GLN A 17 -19.82 42.33 -29.02
N TYR A 18 -19.44 42.09 -27.76
CA TYR A 18 -20.10 41.13 -26.90
C TYR A 18 -20.30 41.74 -25.50
N GLU A 19 -21.30 41.22 -24.78
CA GLU A 19 -21.57 41.65 -23.42
C GLU A 19 -20.53 41.06 -22.46
N VAL A 20 -19.77 41.93 -21.79
CA VAL A 20 -18.77 41.52 -20.80
C VAL A 20 -19.46 41.29 -19.46
N ASN A 21 -19.99 40.08 -19.28
CA ASN A 21 -20.47 39.57 -18.00
C ASN A 21 -19.68 38.31 -17.61
N GLU A 22 -19.76 37.93 -16.33
CA GLU A 22 -19.01 36.78 -15.77
C GLU A 22 -19.20 35.50 -16.59
N LYS A 23 -20.46 35.18 -16.93
CA LYS A 23 -20.81 34.02 -17.74
C LYS A 23 -20.20 34.04 -19.14
N THR A 24 -20.20 35.19 -19.82
CA THR A 24 -19.63 35.32 -21.17
C THR A 24 -18.11 35.21 -21.12
N VAL A 25 -17.47 35.77 -20.11
CA VAL A 25 -16.02 35.69 -19.92
C VAL A 25 -15.61 34.24 -19.66
N ASP A 26 -16.34 33.50 -18.82
CA ASP A 26 -16.06 32.09 -18.54
C ASP A 26 -16.19 31.22 -19.80
N ILE A 27 -17.27 31.36 -20.57
CA ILE A 27 -17.48 30.61 -21.81
C ILE A 27 -16.35 30.88 -22.82
N LEU A 28 -15.93 32.15 -22.96
CA LEU A 28 -14.84 32.52 -23.85
C LEU A 28 -13.48 32.03 -23.36
N TYR A 29 -13.28 31.95 -22.04
CA TYR A 29 -12.09 31.37 -21.46
C TYR A 29 -11.98 29.87 -21.75
N ASP A 30 -13.05 29.11 -21.50
CA ASP A 30 -13.11 27.67 -21.79
C ASP A 30 -12.88 27.39 -23.28
N LEU A 31 -13.50 28.19 -24.15
CA LEU A 31 -13.32 28.07 -25.60
C LEU A 31 -11.87 28.37 -26.03
N MET A 32 -11.26 29.40 -25.43
CA MET A 32 -9.85 29.72 -25.65
C MET A 32 -8.98 28.52 -25.27
N GLU A 33 -9.12 27.99 -24.05
CA GLU A 33 -8.32 26.88 -23.56
C GLU A 33 -8.47 25.63 -24.43
N CYS A 34 -9.70 25.28 -24.80
CA CYS A 34 -9.99 24.16 -25.69
C CYS A 34 -9.37 24.35 -27.08
N SER A 35 -9.46 25.56 -27.64
CA SER A 35 -8.90 25.86 -28.96
C SER A 35 -7.37 25.82 -28.96
N GLU A 36 -6.72 26.36 -27.93
CA GLU A 36 -5.26 26.37 -27.81
C GLU A 36 -4.71 24.97 -27.53
N ALA A 37 -5.43 24.14 -26.77
CA ALA A 37 -5.09 22.73 -26.63
C ALA A 37 -5.15 22.02 -27.99
N ARG A 38 -6.23 22.17 -28.74
CA ARG A 38 -6.39 21.56 -30.06
C ARG A 38 -5.33 22.05 -31.05
N ASP A 39 -5.04 23.35 -31.08
CA ASP A 39 -4.03 23.93 -31.96
C ASP A 39 -2.63 23.38 -31.66
N ARG A 40 -2.31 23.15 -30.38
CA ARG A 40 -1.07 22.48 -29.97
C ARG A 40 -1.01 21.04 -30.46
N ASP A 41 -2.09 20.27 -30.30
CA ASP A 41 -2.15 18.88 -30.73
C ASP A 41 -2.00 18.74 -32.25
N VAL A 42 -2.69 19.60 -33.03
CA VAL A 42 -2.56 19.65 -34.48
C VAL A 42 -1.12 20.03 -34.87
N SER A 43 -0.52 21.01 -34.19
CA SER A 43 0.87 21.39 -34.46
C SER A 43 1.85 20.25 -34.21
N LEU A 44 1.68 19.50 -33.11
CA LEU A 44 2.47 18.31 -32.81
C LEU A 44 2.31 17.23 -33.89
N LEU A 45 1.07 16.98 -34.32
CA LEU A 45 0.80 16.02 -35.40
C LEU A 45 1.47 16.43 -36.72
N VAL A 46 1.47 17.73 -37.05
CA VAL A 46 2.16 18.24 -38.24
C VAL A 46 3.67 18.02 -38.14
N GLU A 47 4.28 18.29 -36.99
CA GLU A 47 5.72 18.07 -36.79
C GLU A 47 6.08 16.57 -36.82
N GLU A 48 5.25 15.71 -36.24
CA GLU A 48 5.38 14.24 -36.31
C GLU A 48 5.38 13.77 -37.78
N LEU A 49 4.40 14.22 -38.58
CA LEU A 49 4.29 13.85 -40.00
C LEU A 49 5.47 14.38 -40.83
N LYS A 50 5.98 15.58 -40.52
CA LYS A 50 7.20 16.11 -41.16
C LYS A 50 8.40 15.25 -40.84
N HIS A 51 8.60 14.89 -39.56
CA HIS A 51 9.68 14.03 -39.12
C HIS A 51 9.60 12.65 -39.79
N GLN A 52 8.43 12.03 -39.80
CA GLN A 52 8.19 10.76 -40.47
C GLN A 52 8.48 10.84 -41.98
N THR A 53 8.11 11.96 -42.63
CA THR A 53 8.44 12.20 -44.04
C THR A 53 9.95 12.27 -44.27
N THR A 54 10.70 12.91 -43.36
CA THR A 54 12.17 12.98 -43.48
C THR A 54 12.82 11.61 -43.29
N GLU A 55 12.33 10.81 -42.35
CA GLU A 55 12.82 9.45 -42.11
C GLU A 55 12.54 8.52 -43.31
N TYR A 56 11.33 8.56 -43.88
CA TYR A 56 11.03 7.78 -45.07
C TYR A 56 11.87 8.20 -46.28
N LYS A 57 12.15 9.51 -46.45
CA LYS A 57 13.04 9.98 -47.51
C LYS A 57 14.46 9.43 -47.33
N LYS A 58 14.96 9.42 -46.10
CA LYS A 58 16.27 8.85 -45.76
C LYS A 58 16.32 7.35 -46.03
N GLN A 59 15.34 6.58 -45.54
CA GLN A 59 15.25 5.14 -45.79
C GLN A 59 15.15 4.81 -47.28
N THR A 60 14.37 5.60 -48.04
CA THR A 60 14.26 5.45 -49.49
C THR A 60 15.62 5.60 -50.17
N LYS A 61 16.39 6.62 -49.76
CA LYS A 61 17.73 6.87 -50.29
C LYS A 61 18.72 5.75 -49.92
N GLU A 62 18.68 5.27 -48.67
CA GLU A 62 19.50 4.14 -48.21
C GLU A 62 19.20 2.87 -49.01
N LEU A 63 17.93 2.58 -49.27
CA LEU A 63 17.52 1.44 -50.09
C LEU A 63 17.99 1.59 -51.54
N GLU A 64 17.83 2.77 -52.13
CA GLU A 64 18.32 3.07 -53.48
C GLU A 64 19.86 2.88 -53.56
N ASP A 65 20.60 3.39 -52.58
CA ASP A 65 22.05 3.22 -52.48
C ASP A 65 22.43 1.74 -52.36
N SER A 66 21.70 0.97 -51.56
CA SER A 66 21.94 -0.46 -51.37
C SER A 66 21.68 -1.26 -52.65
N LEU A 67 20.56 -1.00 -53.34
CA LEU A 67 20.22 -1.63 -54.62
C LEU A 67 21.26 -1.28 -55.71
N ARG A 68 21.70 -0.03 -55.77
CA ARG A 68 22.74 0.42 -56.68
C ARG A 68 24.08 -0.28 -56.41
N LYS A 69 24.48 -0.42 -55.14
CA LYS A 69 25.74 -1.10 -54.75
C LYS A 69 25.71 -2.60 -54.98
N SER A 70 24.59 -3.26 -54.65
CA SER A 70 24.48 -4.73 -54.67
C SER A 70 24.15 -5.30 -56.03
N LEU A 71 23.26 -4.64 -56.79
CA LEU A 71 22.73 -5.14 -58.05
C LEU A 71 23.15 -4.30 -59.26
N GLY A 72 23.82 -3.16 -59.05
CA GLY A 72 24.15 -2.22 -60.13
C GLY A 72 22.92 -1.57 -60.76
N LEU A 73 21.75 -1.69 -60.14
CA LEU A 73 20.48 -1.20 -60.67
C LEU A 73 20.32 0.28 -60.35
N SER A 74 20.24 1.11 -61.39
CA SER A 74 19.70 2.46 -61.28
C SER A 74 18.25 2.44 -61.78
N LEU A 75 17.35 3.14 -61.11
CA LEU A 75 15.96 3.28 -61.58
C LEU A 75 15.91 3.88 -63.00
N SER A 76 16.89 4.73 -63.33
CA SER A 76 17.05 5.36 -64.65
C SER A 76 17.59 4.42 -65.74
N SER A 77 18.12 3.26 -65.38
CA SER A 77 18.68 2.28 -66.34
C SER A 77 17.74 1.11 -66.61
N LEU A 78 16.56 1.08 -65.98
CA LEU A 78 15.57 0.02 -66.18
C LEU A 78 14.86 0.19 -67.52
N CYS A 79 14.51 -0.93 -68.16
CA CYS A 79 13.66 -0.92 -69.34
C CYS A 79 12.20 -0.62 -68.96
N ASN A 80 11.42 -0.12 -69.92
CA ASN A 80 10.01 0.25 -69.69
C ASN A 80 9.18 -0.92 -69.12
N GLU A 81 9.45 -2.15 -69.53
CA GLU A 81 8.79 -3.37 -69.02
C GLU A 81 9.07 -3.61 -67.53
N ALA A 82 10.33 -3.41 -67.11
CA ALA A 82 10.74 -3.57 -65.72
C ALA A 82 10.15 -2.46 -64.84
N THR A 83 10.13 -1.22 -65.33
CA THR A 83 9.48 -0.09 -64.65
C THR A 83 7.97 -0.33 -64.52
N GLY A 84 7.31 -0.83 -65.56
CA GLY A 84 5.89 -1.21 -65.52
C GLY A 84 5.61 -2.34 -64.51
N SER A 85 6.47 -3.36 -64.48
CA SER A 85 6.36 -4.47 -63.52
C SER A 85 6.53 -3.99 -62.07
N LEU A 86 7.48 -3.09 -61.81
CA LEU A 86 7.65 -2.46 -60.50
C LEU A 86 6.45 -1.59 -60.13
N SER A 87 5.90 -0.83 -61.07
CA SER A 87 4.69 -0.02 -60.85
C SER A 87 3.50 -0.91 -60.47
N ASN A 88 3.26 -2.00 -61.21
CA ASN A 88 2.20 -2.95 -60.92
C ASN A 88 2.39 -3.63 -59.55
N LEU A 89 3.64 -3.90 -59.16
CA LEU A 89 3.96 -4.44 -57.84
C LEU A 89 3.65 -3.43 -56.73
N VAL A 90 4.05 -2.17 -56.90
CA VAL A 90 3.74 -1.09 -55.96
C VAL A 90 2.22 -0.90 -55.85
N GLU A 91 1.51 -0.88 -56.97
CA GLU A 91 0.06 -0.73 -57.02
C GLU A 91 -0.65 -1.92 -56.36
N SER A 92 -0.22 -3.15 -56.64
CA SER A 92 -0.71 -4.35 -55.97
C SER A 92 -0.45 -4.31 -54.46
N ALA A 93 0.74 -3.85 -54.04
CA ALA A 93 1.09 -3.71 -52.63
C ALA A 93 0.24 -2.65 -51.90
N MET A 94 -0.15 -1.57 -52.60
CA MET A 94 -1.07 -0.54 -52.12
C MET A 94 -2.51 -1.07 -52.03
N ILE A 95 -3.00 -1.77 -53.06
CA ILE A 95 -4.34 -2.40 -53.08
C ILE A 95 -4.46 -3.45 -51.97
N LEU A 96 -3.41 -4.24 -51.75
CA LEU A 96 -3.35 -5.26 -50.71
C LEU A 96 -3.02 -4.69 -49.33
N GLU A 97 -2.86 -3.37 -49.19
CA GLU A 97 -2.59 -2.70 -47.91
C GLU A 97 -1.36 -3.31 -47.18
N THR A 98 -0.39 -3.86 -47.93
CA THR A 98 0.79 -4.51 -47.33
C THR A 98 1.74 -3.51 -46.65
N LYS A 99 1.58 -2.23 -46.99
CA LYS A 99 2.24 -1.09 -46.35
C LYS A 99 1.37 -0.47 -45.26
N ASP A 100 0.27 -1.10 -44.88
CA ASP A 100 -0.64 -0.57 -43.89
C ASP A 100 0.02 -0.60 -42.52
N THR A 101 0.43 0.59 -42.11
CA THR A 101 0.83 0.94 -40.75
C THR A 101 -0.20 0.51 -39.71
N SER A 102 -1.45 0.21 -40.07
CA SER A 102 -2.44 -0.38 -39.17
C SER A 102 -2.07 -1.79 -38.69
N LEU A 103 -1.40 -2.63 -39.50
CA LEU A 103 -0.95 -3.97 -39.09
C LEU A 103 0.28 -3.91 -38.18
N ILE A 104 1.17 -2.96 -38.43
CA ILE A 104 2.27 -2.61 -37.51
C ILE A 104 1.68 -2.06 -36.20
N SER A 105 0.68 -1.18 -36.29
CA SER A 105 -0.08 -0.66 -35.15
C SER A 105 -0.79 -1.76 -34.38
N PHE A 106 -1.37 -2.76 -35.05
CA PHE A 106 -2.00 -3.91 -34.42
C PHE A 106 -0.98 -4.79 -33.69
N SER A 107 0.20 -5.00 -34.28
CA SER A 107 1.31 -5.70 -33.62
C SER A 107 1.83 -4.93 -32.41
N CYS A 108 1.93 -3.60 -32.50
CA CYS A 108 2.27 -2.73 -31.37
C CYS A 108 1.18 -2.76 -30.28
N ALA A 109 -0.11 -2.78 -30.66
CA ALA A 109 -1.24 -2.88 -29.74
C ALA A 109 -1.25 -4.24 -29.03
N ILE A 110 -0.97 -5.32 -29.75
CA ILE A 110 -0.78 -6.66 -29.16
C ILE A 110 0.37 -6.61 -28.16
N ASN A 111 1.56 -6.15 -28.56
CA ASN A 111 2.73 -6.12 -27.67
C ASN A 111 2.50 -5.25 -26.42
N SER A 112 1.82 -4.10 -26.58
CA SER A 112 1.41 -3.23 -25.48
C SER A 112 0.46 -3.96 -24.53
N LYS A 113 -0.59 -4.60 -25.06
CA LYS A 113 -1.55 -5.37 -24.25
C LYS A 113 -0.94 -6.60 -23.59
N THR A 114 -0.03 -7.30 -24.27
CA THR A 114 0.73 -8.41 -23.70
C THR A 114 1.63 -7.94 -22.56
N SER A 115 2.27 -6.77 -22.70
CA SER A 115 3.10 -6.19 -21.63
C SER A 115 2.25 -5.79 -20.43
N GLU A 116 1.14 -5.09 -20.66
CA GLU A 116 0.19 -4.71 -19.60
C GLU A 116 -0.35 -5.95 -18.86
N LEU A 117 -0.69 -7.02 -19.60
CA LEU A 117 -1.11 -8.30 -19.01
C LEU A 117 -0.02 -8.88 -18.11
N PHE A 118 1.23 -8.88 -18.55
CA PHE A 118 2.35 -9.45 -17.80
C PHE A 118 2.65 -8.64 -16.53
N GLU A 119 2.58 -7.31 -16.61
CA GLU A 119 2.69 -6.42 -15.45
C GLU A 119 1.58 -6.71 -14.44
N LYS A 120 0.32 -6.80 -14.89
CA LYS A 120 -0.82 -7.11 -14.03
C LYS A 120 -0.71 -8.50 -13.39
N GLU A 121 -0.23 -9.49 -14.14
CA GLU A 121 0.01 -10.84 -13.61
C GLU A 121 1.14 -10.83 -12.55
N SER A 122 2.18 -10.03 -12.76
CA SER A 122 3.27 -9.83 -11.79
C SER A 122 2.77 -9.18 -10.50
N GLU A 123 1.99 -8.10 -10.61
CA GLU A 123 1.34 -7.43 -9.48
C GLU A 123 0.43 -8.39 -8.70
N ASN A 124 -0.36 -9.19 -9.40
CA ASN A 124 -1.25 -10.17 -8.79
C ASN A 124 -0.46 -11.26 -8.03
N ARG A 125 0.62 -11.78 -8.63
CA ARG A 125 1.53 -12.74 -7.96
C ARG A 125 2.16 -12.14 -6.71
N GLU A 126 2.50 -10.86 -6.73
CA GLU A 126 3.02 -10.17 -5.54
C GLU A 126 1.96 -10.00 -4.45
N MET A 127 0.75 -9.59 -4.81
CA MET A 127 -0.37 -9.52 -3.88
C MET A 127 -0.65 -10.86 -3.22
N GLU A 128 -0.64 -11.96 -3.99
CA GLU A 128 -0.87 -13.30 -3.46
C GLU A 128 0.23 -13.73 -2.48
N ARG A 129 1.50 -13.38 -2.75
CA ARG A 129 2.61 -13.58 -1.79
C ARG A 129 2.39 -12.78 -0.50
N LYS A 130 2.01 -11.51 -0.61
CA LYS A 130 1.70 -10.64 0.54
C LYS A 130 0.53 -11.20 1.36
N TRP A 131 -0.54 -11.60 0.70
CA TRP A 131 -1.71 -12.23 1.31
C TRP A 131 -1.34 -13.50 2.08
N ASN A 132 -0.60 -14.41 1.46
CA ASN A 132 -0.16 -15.65 2.11
C ASN A 132 0.73 -15.38 3.33
N THR A 133 1.61 -14.37 3.26
CA THR A 133 2.45 -13.97 4.39
C THR A 133 1.60 -13.43 5.55
N LYS A 134 0.61 -12.57 5.25
CA LYS A 134 -0.31 -12.04 6.26
C LYS A 134 -1.17 -13.15 6.87
N ARG A 135 -1.67 -14.07 6.06
CA ARG A 135 -2.44 -15.25 6.52
C ARG A 135 -1.63 -16.10 7.49
N LYS A 136 -0.35 -16.40 7.19
CA LYS A 136 0.53 -17.13 8.10
C LYS A 136 0.71 -16.40 9.43
N LYS A 137 0.98 -15.08 9.39
CA LYS A 137 1.10 -14.27 10.62
C LYS A 137 -0.18 -14.26 11.46
N LEU A 138 -1.34 -14.15 10.81
CA LEU A 138 -2.64 -14.21 11.49
C LEU A 138 -2.86 -15.56 12.17
N MET A 139 -2.55 -16.66 11.49
CA MET A 139 -2.66 -18.00 12.07
C MET A 139 -1.75 -18.16 13.30
N SER A 140 -0.51 -17.68 13.25
CA SER A 140 0.39 -17.69 14.41
C SER A 140 -0.13 -16.83 15.57
N ALA A 141 -0.66 -15.64 15.28
CA ALA A 141 -1.24 -14.76 16.30
C ALA A 141 -2.46 -15.38 16.98
N LEU A 142 -3.37 -16.00 16.20
CA LEU A 142 -4.53 -16.72 16.74
C LEU A 142 -4.13 -17.92 17.60
N ALA A 143 -3.06 -18.64 17.23
CA ALA A 143 -2.54 -19.74 18.04
C ALA A 143 -2.00 -19.23 19.38
N LEU A 144 -1.26 -18.12 19.38
CA LEU A 144 -0.75 -17.48 20.59
C LEU A 144 -1.89 -16.95 21.47
N GLU A 145 -2.92 -16.33 20.88
CA GLU A 145 -4.09 -15.86 21.60
C GLU A 145 -4.78 -17.01 22.37
N ARG A 146 -4.97 -18.16 21.71
CA ARG A 146 -5.55 -19.35 22.36
C ARG A 146 -4.70 -19.83 23.54
N GLN A 147 -3.38 -19.85 23.39
CA GLN A 147 -2.45 -20.22 24.47
C GLN A 147 -2.54 -19.25 25.64
N LEU A 148 -2.60 -17.93 25.36
CA LEU A 148 -2.74 -16.91 26.41
C LEU A 148 -4.08 -17.03 27.14
N GLN A 149 -5.18 -17.28 26.42
CA GLN A 149 -6.48 -17.52 27.04
C GLN A 149 -6.48 -18.76 27.95
N GLU A 150 -5.77 -19.81 27.57
CA GLU A 150 -5.63 -21.01 28.39
C GLU A 150 -4.79 -20.74 29.64
N ALA A 151 -3.66 -20.04 29.49
CA ALA A 151 -2.82 -19.63 30.62
C ALA A 151 -3.59 -18.74 31.61
N ILE A 152 -4.41 -17.80 31.12
CA ILE A 152 -5.27 -16.96 31.98
C ILE A 152 -6.23 -17.83 32.79
N ARG A 153 -6.93 -18.77 32.14
CA ARG A 153 -7.87 -19.67 32.85
C ARG A 153 -7.17 -20.49 33.93
N ASP A 154 -5.94 -20.94 33.69
CA ASP A 154 -5.19 -21.71 34.68
C ASP A 154 -4.69 -20.84 35.84
N ILE A 155 -4.25 -19.61 35.56
CA ILE A 155 -3.91 -18.62 36.60
C ILE A 155 -5.13 -18.31 37.46
N GLU A 156 -6.31 -18.09 36.87
CA GLU A 156 -7.56 -17.85 37.60
C GLU A 156 -7.87 -19.01 38.55
N LYS A 157 -7.76 -20.26 38.09
CA LYS A 157 -7.94 -21.44 38.96
C LYS A 157 -6.93 -21.43 40.11
N CYS A 158 -5.65 -21.23 39.84
CA CYS A 158 -4.62 -21.16 40.88
C CYS A 158 -4.92 -20.07 41.90
N GLN A 159 -5.37 -18.90 41.45
CA GLN A 159 -5.74 -17.78 42.31
C GLN A 159 -6.92 -18.13 43.22
N THR A 160 -7.95 -18.83 42.72
CA THR A 160 -9.06 -19.28 43.58
C THR A 160 -8.60 -20.23 44.69
N ILE A 161 -7.70 -21.17 44.37
CA ILE A 161 -7.12 -22.11 45.34
C ILE A 161 -6.29 -21.36 46.37
N GLU A 162 -5.46 -20.41 45.94
CA GLU A 162 -4.63 -19.63 46.84
C GLU A 162 -5.46 -18.74 47.77
N ASN A 163 -6.51 -18.09 47.24
CA ASN A 163 -7.45 -17.28 48.03
C ASN A 163 -8.15 -18.11 49.10
N THR A 164 -8.68 -19.29 48.76
CA THR A 164 -9.32 -20.17 49.76
C THR A 164 -8.32 -20.63 50.84
N LYS A 165 -7.08 -20.93 50.45
CA LYS A 165 -6.00 -21.27 51.39
C LYS A 165 -5.63 -20.10 52.30
N MET A 166 -5.55 -18.89 51.75
CA MET A 166 -5.27 -17.67 52.49
C MET A 166 -6.38 -17.36 53.49
N GLU A 167 -7.64 -17.52 53.08
CA GLU A 167 -8.79 -17.31 53.95
C GLU A 167 -8.84 -18.34 55.10
N ASN A 168 -8.57 -19.62 54.81
CA ASN A 168 -8.46 -20.64 55.85
C ASN A 168 -7.33 -20.34 56.84
N ARG A 169 -6.17 -19.86 56.35
CA ARG A 169 -5.08 -19.40 57.22
C ARG A 169 -5.48 -18.21 58.08
N SER A 170 -6.23 -17.25 57.52
CA SER A 170 -6.75 -16.10 58.26
C SER A 170 -7.67 -16.54 59.40
N LYS A 171 -8.65 -17.41 59.12
CA LYS A 171 -9.55 -17.99 60.13
C LYS A 171 -8.78 -18.74 61.23
N ASN A 172 -7.75 -19.49 60.86
CA ASN A 172 -6.90 -20.19 61.83
C ASN A 172 -6.10 -19.21 62.72
N LEU A 173 -5.55 -18.13 62.15
CA LEU A 173 -4.86 -17.10 62.92
C LEU A 173 -5.81 -16.39 63.89
N GLU A 174 -7.04 -16.10 63.47
CA GLU A 174 -8.07 -15.52 64.33
C GLU A 174 -8.42 -16.45 65.49
N PHE A 175 -8.62 -17.75 65.23
CA PHE A 175 -8.83 -18.76 66.27
C PHE A 175 -7.66 -18.81 67.27
N LEU A 176 -6.41 -18.87 66.79
CA LEU A 176 -5.23 -18.89 67.66
C LEU A 176 -5.12 -17.61 68.50
N ARG A 177 -5.50 -16.45 67.94
CA ARG A 177 -5.53 -15.19 68.67
C ARG A 177 -6.56 -15.22 69.80
N HIS A 178 -7.78 -15.71 69.54
CA HIS A 178 -8.80 -15.90 70.58
C HIS A 178 -8.32 -16.88 71.65
N LYS A 179 -7.71 -18.00 71.25
CA LYS A 179 -7.20 -18.99 72.20
C LYS A 179 -6.09 -18.43 73.08
N SER A 180 -5.18 -17.64 72.52
CA SER A 180 -4.12 -16.96 73.28
C SER A 180 -4.70 -15.99 74.31
N LEU A 181 -5.74 -15.23 73.95
CA LEU A 181 -6.42 -14.33 74.88
C LEU A 181 -7.12 -15.11 76.01
N GLU A 182 -7.83 -16.19 75.70
CA GLU A 182 -8.46 -17.08 76.69
C GLU A 182 -7.42 -17.62 77.68
N LEU A 183 -6.29 -18.14 77.18
CA LEU A 183 -5.19 -18.64 78.01
C LEU A 183 -4.61 -17.53 78.88
N LYS A 184 -4.37 -16.33 78.33
CA LYS A 184 -3.91 -15.17 79.13
C LYS A 184 -4.89 -14.77 80.24
N ILE A 185 -6.19 -14.90 80.02
CA ILE A 185 -7.20 -14.64 81.07
C ILE A 185 -7.14 -15.74 82.13
N ARG A 186 -7.09 -17.01 81.74
CA ARG A 186 -6.99 -18.16 82.66
C ARG A 186 -5.71 -18.13 83.49
N THR A 187 -4.56 -17.82 82.89
CA THR A 187 -3.29 -17.68 83.59
C THR A 187 -3.38 -16.58 84.65
N ARG A 188 -3.91 -15.39 84.30
CA ARG A 188 -4.11 -14.30 85.28
C ARG A 188 -5.04 -14.71 86.43
N ALA A 189 -6.16 -15.37 86.14
CA ALA A 189 -7.07 -15.84 87.18
C ALA A 189 -6.40 -16.87 88.12
N ALA A 190 -5.61 -17.79 87.56
CA ALA A 190 -4.86 -18.77 88.36
C ALA A 190 -3.75 -18.11 89.19
N GLU A 191 -3.03 -17.13 88.64
CA GLU A 191 -2.04 -16.32 89.37
C GLU A 191 -2.70 -15.58 90.54
N GLU A 192 -3.86 -14.95 90.33
CA GLU A 192 -4.65 -14.30 91.37
C GLU A 192 -5.08 -15.29 92.46
N GLU A 193 -5.57 -16.48 92.09
CA GLU A 193 -5.90 -17.53 93.07
C GLU A 193 -4.70 -17.98 93.90
N ILE A 194 -3.52 -18.14 93.28
CA ILE A 194 -2.29 -18.55 93.96
C ILE A 194 -1.82 -17.46 94.93
N ILE A 195 -1.94 -16.19 94.54
CA ILE A 195 -1.66 -15.04 95.43
C ILE A 195 -2.63 -15.04 96.62
N VAL A 196 -3.93 -15.26 96.40
CA VAL A 196 -4.93 -15.33 97.48
C VAL A 196 -4.67 -16.49 98.44
N LYS A 197 -4.14 -17.62 97.94
CA LYS A 197 -3.76 -18.79 98.76
C LYS A 197 -2.45 -18.60 99.54
N GLY A 198 -1.82 -17.42 99.47
CA GLY A 198 -0.71 -17.02 100.34
C GLY A 198 0.69 -17.21 99.76
N LEU A 199 0.84 -17.33 98.43
CA LEU A 199 2.17 -17.37 97.80
C LEU A 199 2.85 -15.99 97.83
N ASP A 200 4.08 -15.91 98.35
CA ASP A 200 4.91 -14.71 98.31
C ASP A 200 5.50 -14.50 96.89
N LYS A 201 5.31 -13.32 96.30
CA LYS A 201 5.72 -13.00 94.92
C LYS A 201 7.24 -13.06 94.71
N THR A 202 8.02 -13.01 95.78
CA THR A 202 9.49 -13.10 95.79
C THR A 202 10.03 -14.49 95.45
N LEU A 203 9.20 -15.54 95.57
CA LEU A 203 9.53 -16.95 95.29
C LEU A 203 9.13 -17.40 93.87
N THR A 204 8.70 -16.47 93.01
CA THR A 204 8.37 -16.78 91.62
C THR A 204 9.63 -17.06 90.80
N HIS A 205 9.54 -17.94 89.79
CA HIS A 205 10.67 -18.26 88.91
C HIS A 205 11.29 -17.00 88.27
N GLU A 206 10.46 -16.02 87.89
CA GLU A 206 10.93 -14.76 87.33
C GLU A 206 11.72 -13.92 88.34
N ALA A 207 11.26 -13.82 89.59
CA ALA A 207 11.98 -13.14 90.67
C ALA A 207 13.28 -13.86 91.04
N LEU A 208 13.28 -15.20 91.05
CA LEU A 208 14.46 -16.02 91.33
C LEU A 208 15.51 -15.93 90.20
N VAL A 209 15.07 -15.85 88.94
CA VAL A 209 15.98 -15.67 87.80
C VAL A 209 16.58 -14.26 87.79
N GLN A 210 15.77 -13.21 88.05
CA GLN A 210 16.28 -11.84 88.21
C GLN A 210 17.22 -11.65 89.41
N LEU A 211 17.13 -12.51 90.43
CA LEU A 211 18.07 -12.56 91.56
C LEU A 211 19.35 -13.37 91.25
N SER A 212 19.36 -14.14 90.16
CA SER A 212 20.47 -15.01 89.75
C SER A 212 21.30 -14.47 88.57
N GLU A 213 20.83 -13.43 87.89
CA GLU A 213 21.60 -12.55 86.99
C GLU A 213 22.16 -11.35 87.76
#